data_AF-A0A6V8NPE7-F1
#
_entry.id   AF-A0A6V8NPE7-F1
#
_cell.length_a   1.000
_cell.length_b   1.000
_cell.length_c   1.000
_cell.angle_alpha   90.00
_cell.angle_beta   90.00
_cell.angle_gamma   90.00
#
_symmetry.space_group_name_H-M   'P 1'
#
loop_
_entity.id
_entity.type
_entity.pdbx_description
1 polymer ?
#
loop_
_entity_poly.entity_id
_entity_poly.type
_entity_poly.pdbx_seq_one_letter_code
_entity_poly.pdbx_strand_id
1 'polypeptide(L)'
;MVNNEAFAAVLEIYKETTKYGPPDELVLDVGDTRGLFVSGRTALSIDWGDIGTLAIDPEISVVEGKVGAVILPGTTRVLDRATGKLVDVDETTAPYAVDGVNHAPFAAFGGWSGAINAAVDPKVKDAAYAFLSYMSQPAQANIDVTIGITGYNPYRISQFENIDLWVEAGMSQEAARDYLGAIEASLKSPNMVLDLRVPQNARYQQVVLDTAISQFLAGELTREQTMKQIYDGWEEITEELGREAQREAYLNSLGVER
;
A
#
# COMPACT_ATOMS: atom_id res chain seq x y z
N MET A 1 16.07 11.97 3.01
CA MET A 1 15.12 11.09 2.28
C MET A 1 14.37 11.81 1.17
N VAL A 2 13.97 13.07 1.35
CA VAL A 2 13.15 13.79 0.35
C VAL A 2 13.93 14.74 -0.58
N ASN A 3 15.09 15.23 -0.17
CA ASN A 3 15.90 16.13 -1.01
C ASN A 3 16.78 15.35 -2.01
N ASN A 4 16.16 14.75 -3.03
CA ASN A 4 16.85 14.05 -4.11
C ASN A 4 16.04 14.07 -5.42
N GLU A 5 16.67 13.66 -6.52
CA GLU A 5 16.06 13.67 -7.85
C GLU A 5 14.87 12.70 -7.99
N ALA A 6 14.86 11.59 -7.24
CA ALA A 6 13.75 10.63 -7.31
C ALA A 6 12.47 11.20 -6.69
N PHE A 7 12.58 11.89 -5.55
CA PHE A 7 11.44 12.56 -4.92
C PHE A 7 10.93 13.72 -5.78
N ALA A 8 11.85 14.47 -6.40
CA ALA A 8 11.48 15.50 -7.36
C ALA A 8 10.72 14.92 -8.56
N ALA A 9 11.17 13.77 -9.09
CA ALA A 9 10.53 13.11 -10.23
C ALA A 9 9.15 12.54 -9.88
N VAL A 10 8.98 11.92 -8.70
CA VAL A 10 7.67 11.35 -8.32
C VAL A 10 6.62 12.45 -8.09
N LEU A 11 7.00 13.62 -7.57
CA LEU A 11 6.08 14.76 -7.48
C LEU A 11 5.57 15.17 -8.87
N GLU A 12 6.46 15.28 -9.86
CA GLU A 12 6.05 15.60 -11.23
C GLU A 12 5.17 14.51 -11.85
N ILE A 13 5.49 13.23 -11.62
CA ILE A 13 4.64 12.11 -12.06
C ILE A 13 3.25 12.23 -11.44
N TYR A 14 3.18 12.47 -10.13
CA TYR A 14 1.90 12.55 -9.41
C TYR A 14 1.07 13.76 -9.84
N LYS A 15 1.72 14.87 -10.18
CA LYS A 15 1.04 16.02 -10.80
C LYS A 15 0.58 15.71 -12.22
N GLU A 16 1.37 14.97 -12.99
CA GLU A 16 1.04 14.59 -14.36
C GLU A 16 -0.15 13.61 -14.39
N THR A 17 -0.26 12.68 -13.43
CA THR A 17 -1.38 11.74 -13.34
C THR A 17 -2.74 12.45 -13.20
N THR A 18 -2.78 13.63 -12.56
CA THR A 18 -4.00 14.45 -12.43
C THR A 18 -4.67 14.84 -13.74
N LYS A 19 -3.95 14.73 -14.87
CA LYS A 19 -4.48 15.00 -16.21
C LYS A 19 -5.24 13.81 -16.82
N TYR A 20 -5.04 12.62 -16.27
CA TYR A 20 -5.56 11.36 -16.81
C TYR A 20 -6.58 10.69 -15.88
N GLY A 21 -6.65 11.11 -14.61
CA GLY A 21 -7.66 10.65 -13.67
C GLY A 21 -8.99 11.41 -13.77
N PRO A 22 -9.96 11.05 -12.90
CA PRO A 22 -11.24 11.75 -12.80
C PRO A 22 -11.06 13.25 -12.49
N PRO A 23 -11.96 14.14 -12.97
CA PRO A 23 -11.86 15.58 -12.69
C PRO A 23 -11.84 15.95 -11.21
N ASP A 24 -12.38 15.07 -10.36
CA ASP A 24 -12.48 15.18 -8.91
C ASP A 24 -11.43 14.36 -8.15
N GLU A 25 -10.38 13.82 -8.80
CA GLU A 25 -9.44 12.87 -8.17
C GLU A 25 -8.83 13.37 -6.85
N LEU A 26 -8.61 14.67 -6.72
CA LEU A 26 -7.97 15.27 -5.55
C LEU A 26 -8.80 15.16 -4.26
N VAL A 27 -10.09 14.84 -4.37
CA VAL A 27 -10.98 14.63 -3.23
C VAL A 27 -11.53 13.21 -3.16
N LEU A 28 -11.09 12.32 -4.05
CA LEU A 28 -11.48 10.91 -4.03
C LEU A 28 -10.67 10.15 -2.97
N ASP A 29 -11.33 9.21 -2.30
CA ASP A 29 -10.68 8.24 -1.45
C ASP A 29 -10.60 6.84 -2.12
N VAL A 30 -10.05 5.87 -1.38
CA VAL A 30 -9.93 4.51 -1.88
C VAL A 30 -11.29 3.86 -2.18
N GLY A 31 -12.33 4.16 -1.39
CA GLY A 31 -13.68 3.66 -1.63
C GLY A 31 -14.26 4.21 -2.93
N ASP A 32 -14.05 5.51 -3.19
CA ASP A 32 -14.47 6.14 -4.44
C ASP A 32 -13.78 5.50 -5.65
N THR A 33 -12.46 5.34 -5.61
CA THR A 33 -11.70 4.73 -6.72
C THR A 33 -12.12 3.29 -7.02
N ARG A 34 -12.43 2.50 -5.99
CA ARG A 34 -13.01 1.15 -6.14
C ARG A 34 -14.37 1.21 -6.83
N GLY A 35 -15.25 2.09 -6.38
CA GLY A 35 -16.58 2.29 -6.97
C GLY A 35 -16.50 2.72 -8.45
N LEU A 36 -15.59 3.63 -8.78
CA LEU A 36 -15.33 4.06 -10.16
C LEU A 36 -14.85 2.89 -11.03
N PHE A 37 -13.97 2.05 -10.52
CA PHE A 37 -13.44 0.92 -11.26
C PHE A 37 -14.51 -0.14 -11.53
N VAL A 38 -15.22 -0.60 -10.50
CA VAL A 38 -16.22 -1.67 -10.65
C VAL A 38 -17.43 -1.25 -11.48
N SER A 39 -17.74 0.05 -11.50
CA SER A 39 -18.75 0.64 -12.41
C SER A 39 -18.26 0.87 -13.84
N GLY A 40 -17.00 0.50 -14.16
CA GLY A 40 -16.42 0.58 -15.49
C GLY A 40 -16.03 2.00 -15.93
N ARG A 41 -15.86 2.93 -14.99
CA ARG A 41 -15.47 4.32 -15.28
C ARG A 41 -13.98 4.53 -15.40
N THR A 42 -13.17 3.63 -14.84
CA THR A 42 -11.70 3.67 -14.92
C THR A 42 -11.16 2.36 -15.49
N ALA A 43 -10.08 2.46 -16.28
CA ALA A 43 -9.41 1.29 -16.86
C ALA A 43 -8.30 0.73 -15.97
N LEU A 44 -7.77 1.56 -15.06
CA LEU A 44 -6.71 1.22 -14.12
C LEU A 44 -7.08 1.79 -12.75
N SER A 45 -6.69 1.07 -11.69
CA SER A 45 -6.75 1.54 -10.31
C SER A 45 -5.57 0.95 -9.54
N ILE A 46 -5.10 1.69 -8.52
CA ILE A 46 -4.08 1.22 -7.59
C ILE A 46 -4.80 0.95 -6.26
N ASP A 47 -4.76 -0.30 -5.79
CA ASP A 47 -5.55 -0.74 -4.64
C ASP A 47 -4.82 -1.87 -3.88
N TRP A 48 -5.26 -2.17 -2.65
CA TRP A 48 -4.73 -3.24 -1.79
C TRP A 48 -5.14 -4.66 -2.22
N GLY A 49 -6.07 -4.78 -3.16
CA GLY A 49 -6.60 -6.04 -3.68
C GLY A 49 -8.11 -6.21 -3.51
N ASP A 50 -8.81 -5.20 -3.02
CA ASP A 50 -10.26 -5.29 -2.79
C ASP A 50 -11.06 -5.31 -4.10
N ILE A 51 -10.55 -4.65 -5.15
CA ILE A 51 -11.18 -4.69 -6.48
C ILE A 51 -11.43 -6.12 -6.98
N GLY A 52 -10.54 -7.08 -6.69
CA GLY A 52 -10.69 -8.45 -7.18
C GLY A 52 -12.01 -9.08 -6.70
N THR A 53 -12.28 -9.01 -5.40
CA THR A 53 -13.50 -9.55 -4.78
C THR A 53 -14.70 -8.62 -4.90
N LEU A 54 -14.52 -7.31 -5.07
CA LEU A 54 -15.61 -6.39 -5.41
C LEU A 54 -16.11 -6.60 -6.85
N ALA A 55 -15.23 -7.00 -7.77
CA ALA A 55 -15.58 -7.16 -9.18
C ALA A 55 -16.54 -8.31 -9.47
N ILE A 56 -16.64 -9.30 -8.58
CA ILE A 56 -17.54 -10.45 -8.71
C ILE A 56 -18.91 -10.23 -8.09
N ASP A 57 -19.15 -9.09 -7.43
CA ASP A 57 -20.47 -8.77 -6.87
C ASP A 57 -21.39 -8.20 -7.98
N PRO A 58 -22.44 -8.94 -8.40
CA PRO A 58 -23.30 -8.52 -9.50
C PRO A 58 -24.21 -7.34 -9.15
N GLU A 59 -24.36 -6.98 -7.87
CA GLU A 59 -25.17 -5.83 -7.46
C GLU A 59 -24.46 -4.49 -7.72
N ILE A 60 -23.12 -4.50 -7.72
CA ILE A 60 -22.30 -3.27 -7.81
C ILE A 60 -21.32 -3.25 -9.00
N SER A 61 -20.99 -4.40 -9.59
CA SER A 61 -19.94 -4.52 -10.62
C SER A 61 -20.50 -4.76 -12.03
N VAL A 62 -19.92 -4.10 -13.02
CA VAL A 62 -20.14 -4.35 -14.46
C VAL A 62 -18.90 -4.95 -15.16
N VAL A 63 -17.86 -5.22 -14.38
CA VAL A 63 -16.52 -5.64 -14.84
C VAL A 63 -16.17 -7.09 -14.46
N GLU A 64 -17.14 -7.87 -13.99
CA GLU A 64 -16.97 -9.30 -13.71
C GLU A 64 -16.33 -10.02 -14.92
N GLY A 65 -15.27 -10.80 -14.66
CA GLY A 65 -14.52 -11.52 -15.70
C GLY A 65 -13.70 -10.65 -16.64
N LYS A 66 -13.56 -9.34 -16.37
CA LYS A 66 -12.80 -8.38 -17.19
C LYS A 66 -11.66 -7.70 -16.43
N VAL A 67 -11.41 -8.12 -15.19
CA VAL A 67 -10.38 -7.55 -14.32
C VAL A 67 -9.13 -8.40 -14.39
N GLY A 68 -7.97 -7.74 -14.49
CA GLY A 68 -6.66 -8.35 -14.29
C GLY A 68 -5.90 -7.60 -13.20
N ALA A 69 -5.04 -8.31 -12.47
CA ALA A 69 -4.17 -7.82 -11.42
C ALA A 69 -2.71 -8.01 -11.82
N VAL A 70 -1.88 -7.01 -11.54
CA VAL A 70 -0.44 -7.04 -11.79
C VAL A 70 0.30 -6.41 -10.63
N ILE A 71 1.59 -6.72 -10.50
CA ILE A 71 2.48 -5.99 -9.61
C ILE A 71 2.49 -4.49 -9.97
N LEU A 72 2.71 -3.62 -8.98
CA LEU A 72 2.79 -2.17 -9.22
C LEU A 72 3.77 -1.83 -10.36
N PRO A 73 3.44 -0.81 -11.19
CA PRO A 73 4.34 -0.33 -12.22
C PRO A 73 5.73 -0.01 -11.67
N GLY A 74 6.76 -0.40 -12.42
CA GLY A 74 8.15 -0.17 -12.06
C GLY A 74 8.78 1.02 -12.80
N THR A 75 10.06 1.24 -12.57
CA THR A 75 10.84 2.33 -13.19
C THR A 75 12.11 1.80 -13.85
N THR A 76 12.53 2.45 -14.94
CA THR A 76 13.82 2.16 -15.62
C THR A 76 14.99 2.97 -15.05
N ARG A 77 14.70 3.87 -14.10
CA ARG A 77 15.69 4.62 -13.32
C ARG A 77 15.39 4.50 -11.84
N VAL A 78 16.43 4.44 -11.03
CA VAL A 78 16.36 4.29 -9.58
C VAL A 78 17.22 5.34 -8.88
N LEU A 79 16.92 5.59 -7.60
CA LEU A 79 17.69 6.53 -6.79
C LEU A 79 19.02 5.90 -6.37
N ASP A 80 20.13 6.48 -6.82
CA ASP A 80 21.40 6.29 -6.14
C ASP A 80 21.39 7.12 -4.85
N ARG A 81 21.30 6.43 -3.70
CA ARG A 81 21.21 7.07 -2.38
C ARG A 81 22.47 7.83 -1.99
N ALA A 82 23.64 7.45 -2.51
CA ALA A 82 24.91 8.10 -2.17
C ALA A 82 25.02 9.48 -2.85
N THR A 83 24.57 9.57 -4.10
CA THR A 83 24.65 10.81 -4.88
C THR A 83 23.36 11.63 -4.86
N GLY A 84 22.23 11.02 -4.50
CA GLY A 84 20.91 11.65 -4.55
C GLY A 84 20.34 11.80 -5.96
N LYS A 85 20.91 11.09 -6.94
CA LYS A 85 20.56 11.21 -8.36
C LYS A 85 19.77 10.02 -8.87
N LEU A 86 18.97 10.22 -9.92
CA LEU A 86 18.39 9.12 -10.67
C LEU A 86 19.42 8.56 -11.65
N VAL A 87 19.66 7.26 -11.55
CA VAL A 87 20.55 6.50 -12.43
C VAL A 87 19.77 5.42 -13.15
N ASP A 88 20.26 4.98 -14.30
CA ASP A 88 19.64 3.89 -15.05
C ASP A 88 19.70 2.58 -14.25
N VAL A 89 18.67 1.75 -14.45
CA VAL A 89 18.60 0.40 -13.90
C VAL A 89 19.67 -0.48 -14.54
N ASP A 90 20.50 -1.08 -13.70
CA ASP A 90 21.44 -2.13 -14.04
C ASP A 90 21.54 -3.17 -12.91
N GLU A 91 22.34 -4.22 -13.12
CA GLU A 91 22.51 -5.32 -12.15
C GLU A 91 23.07 -4.86 -10.79
N THR A 92 23.72 -3.70 -10.72
CA THR A 92 24.28 -3.13 -9.49
C THR A 92 23.28 -2.20 -8.80
N THR A 93 22.59 -1.35 -9.56
CA THR A 93 21.68 -0.33 -9.02
C THR A 93 20.30 -0.90 -8.67
N ALA A 94 19.85 -1.92 -9.40
CA ALA A 94 18.60 -2.62 -9.16
C ALA A 94 18.73 -4.12 -9.50
N PRO A 95 19.38 -4.92 -8.63
CA PRO A 95 19.66 -6.35 -8.88
C PRO A 95 18.41 -7.23 -9.03
N TYR A 96 17.24 -6.72 -8.64
CA TYR A 96 15.96 -7.40 -8.74
C TYR A 96 15.08 -6.91 -9.89
N ALA A 97 15.65 -6.10 -10.79
CA ALA A 97 14.92 -5.63 -11.96
C ALA A 97 14.59 -6.80 -12.90
N VAL A 98 13.41 -6.73 -13.52
CA VAL A 98 12.96 -7.68 -14.54
C VAL A 98 12.90 -6.92 -15.86
N ASP A 99 13.59 -7.42 -16.88
CA ASP A 99 13.65 -6.81 -18.22
C ASP A 99 14.02 -5.31 -18.21
N GLY A 100 14.94 -4.92 -17.31
CA GLY A 100 15.39 -3.52 -17.16
C GLY A 100 14.43 -2.61 -16.40
N VAL A 101 13.40 -3.17 -15.74
CA VAL A 101 12.42 -2.43 -14.94
C VAL A 101 12.53 -2.84 -13.47
N ASN A 102 12.78 -1.86 -12.61
CA ASN A 102 12.76 -2.04 -11.16
C ASN A 102 11.34 -1.91 -10.62
N HIS A 103 10.78 -3.00 -10.11
CA HIS A 103 9.49 -3.01 -9.42
C HIS A 103 9.71 -2.98 -7.90
N ALA A 104 9.00 -2.09 -7.21
CA ALA A 104 9.07 -1.92 -5.76
C ALA A 104 7.65 -1.90 -5.18
N PRO A 105 6.96 -3.06 -5.09
CA PRO A 105 5.59 -3.10 -4.58
C PRO A 105 5.54 -2.58 -3.14
N PHE A 106 4.55 -1.76 -2.82
CA PHE A 106 4.40 -1.13 -1.52
C PHE A 106 3.33 -1.85 -0.70
N ALA A 107 3.72 -2.52 0.38
CA ALA A 107 2.80 -3.17 1.31
C ALA A 107 2.28 -2.17 2.34
N ALA A 108 1.47 -1.23 1.86
CA ALA A 108 0.96 -0.12 2.65
C ALA A 108 0.01 -0.59 3.77
N PHE A 109 0.04 0.11 4.90
CA PHE A 109 -0.65 -0.14 6.16
C PHE A 109 -0.30 -1.43 6.90
N GLY A 110 0.54 -2.32 6.35
CA GLY A 110 0.99 -3.55 7.00
C GLY A 110 -0.12 -4.56 7.35
N GLY A 111 -1.35 -4.31 6.88
CA GLY A 111 -2.55 -5.12 7.16
C GLY A 111 -3.31 -4.72 8.43
N TRP A 112 -4.50 -5.28 8.57
CA TRP A 112 -5.36 -5.07 9.75
C TRP A 112 -4.83 -5.86 10.95
N SER A 113 -4.76 -5.20 12.12
CA SER A 113 -4.29 -5.82 13.36
C SER A 113 -5.26 -5.56 14.52
N GLY A 114 -5.54 -6.59 15.31
CA GLY A 114 -6.26 -6.48 16.57
C GLY A 114 -5.30 -6.28 17.75
N ALA A 115 -5.55 -5.27 18.58
CA ALA A 115 -4.75 -4.99 19.77
C ALA A 115 -5.64 -4.92 21.03
N ILE A 116 -5.11 -5.42 22.15
CA ILE A 116 -5.79 -5.40 23.45
C ILE A 116 -5.01 -4.49 24.38
N ASN A 117 -5.67 -3.48 24.93
CA ASN A 117 -5.03 -2.55 25.85
C ASN A 117 -4.56 -3.28 27.12
N ALA A 118 -3.28 -3.14 27.45
CA ALA A 118 -2.67 -3.81 28.60
C ALA A 118 -3.26 -3.38 29.96
N ALA A 119 -3.95 -2.24 30.03
CA ALA A 119 -4.52 -1.71 31.28
C ALA A 119 -5.93 -2.21 31.62
N VAL A 120 -6.64 -2.88 30.70
CA VAL A 120 -8.03 -3.31 30.95
C VAL A 120 -8.11 -4.53 31.86
N ASP A 121 -9.28 -4.74 32.46
CA ASP A 121 -9.54 -5.87 33.36
C ASP A 121 -9.21 -7.22 32.70
N PRO A 122 -8.65 -8.20 33.43
CA PRO A 122 -8.30 -9.50 32.88
C PRO A 122 -9.45 -10.20 32.12
N LYS A 123 -10.67 -10.14 32.65
CA LYS A 123 -11.86 -10.72 31.98
C LYS A 123 -12.17 -10.05 30.64
N VAL A 124 -11.92 -8.75 30.51
CA VAL A 124 -12.10 -8.00 29.26
C VAL A 124 -11.01 -8.39 28.27
N LYS A 125 -9.77 -8.59 28.73
CA LYS A 125 -8.69 -9.10 27.88
C LYS A 125 -9.02 -10.48 27.32
N ASP A 126 -9.50 -11.40 28.16
CA ASP A 126 -9.87 -12.75 27.73
C ASP A 126 -11.01 -12.72 26.69
N ALA A 127 -12.04 -11.91 26.94
CA ALA A 127 -13.15 -11.75 26.00
C ALA A 127 -12.72 -11.11 24.67
N ALA A 128 -11.89 -10.07 24.71
CA ALA A 128 -11.37 -9.42 23.52
C ALA A 128 -10.46 -10.38 22.71
N TYR A 129 -9.61 -11.15 23.39
CA TYR A 129 -8.79 -12.17 22.74
C TYR A 129 -9.66 -13.25 22.09
N ALA A 130 -10.66 -13.76 22.79
CA ALA A 130 -11.57 -14.76 22.25
C ALA A 130 -12.29 -14.25 20.99
N PHE A 131 -12.74 -12.99 21.00
CA PHE A 131 -13.38 -12.37 19.84
C PHE A 131 -12.42 -12.21 18.65
N LEU A 132 -11.25 -11.60 18.87
CA LEU A 132 -10.25 -11.41 17.80
C LEU A 132 -9.77 -12.74 17.22
N SER A 133 -9.57 -13.74 18.08
CA SER A 133 -9.22 -15.11 17.67
C SER A 133 -10.33 -15.74 16.84
N TYR A 134 -11.59 -15.63 17.27
CA TYR A 134 -12.74 -16.15 16.53
C TYR A 134 -12.85 -15.52 15.13
N MET A 135 -12.76 -14.18 15.02
CA MET A 135 -12.79 -13.50 13.72
C MET A 135 -11.66 -13.96 12.79
N SER A 136 -10.49 -14.26 13.36
CA SER A 136 -9.33 -14.68 12.59
C SER A 136 -9.33 -16.18 12.26
N GLN A 137 -10.21 -17.01 12.83
CA GLN A 137 -10.19 -18.46 12.61
C GLN A 137 -10.52 -18.80 11.14
N PRO A 138 -9.97 -19.91 10.59
CA PRO A 138 -10.15 -20.24 9.17
C PRO A 138 -11.61 -20.29 8.70
N ALA A 139 -12.54 -20.73 9.56
CA ALA A 139 -13.95 -20.84 9.21
C ALA A 139 -14.60 -19.47 8.91
N GLN A 140 -14.18 -18.41 9.59
CA GLN A 140 -14.65 -17.04 9.40
C GLN A 140 -13.80 -16.35 8.33
N ALA A 141 -12.49 -16.37 8.53
CA ALA A 141 -11.49 -15.73 7.69
C ALA A 141 -11.61 -16.12 6.20
N ASN A 142 -11.86 -17.40 5.90
CA ASN A 142 -11.98 -17.86 4.51
C ASN A 142 -13.24 -17.31 3.84
N ILE A 143 -14.31 -17.07 4.59
CA ILE A 143 -15.53 -16.43 4.07
C ILE A 143 -15.24 -14.94 3.85
N ASP A 144 -14.70 -14.26 4.87
CA ASP A 144 -14.53 -12.81 4.87
C ASP A 144 -13.66 -12.31 3.71
N VAL A 145 -12.54 -13.00 3.43
CA VAL A 145 -11.60 -12.59 2.35
C VAL A 145 -12.20 -12.69 0.94
N THR A 146 -13.31 -13.42 0.78
CA THR A 146 -13.97 -13.56 -0.53
C THR A 146 -15.09 -12.55 -0.75
N ILE A 147 -15.49 -11.82 0.28
CA ILE A 147 -16.59 -10.85 0.23
C ILE A 147 -15.98 -9.46 0.11
N GLY A 148 -16.05 -8.82 -1.06
CA GLY A 148 -15.35 -7.57 -1.33
C GLY A 148 -15.63 -6.43 -0.36
N ILE A 149 -16.87 -6.31 0.13
CA ILE A 149 -17.24 -5.23 1.07
C ILE A 149 -16.59 -5.37 2.47
N THR A 150 -16.02 -6.53 2.81
CA THR A 150 -15.36 -6.71 4.11
C THR A 150 -14.02 -5.97 4.19
N GLY A 151 -13.40 -5.66 3.04
CA GLY A 151 -12.07 -5.05 2.98
C GLY A 151 -10.92 -6.00 3.35
N TYR A 152 -11.19 -7.31 3.48
CA TYR A 152 -10.16 -8.30 3.77
C TYR A 152 -9.59 -8.87 2.47
N ASN A 153 -8.27 -8.78 2.32
CA ASN A 153 -7.53 -9.44 1.24
C ASN A 153 -6.92 -10.74 1.76
N PRO A 154 -6.46 -11.68 0.89
CA PRO A 154 -5.82 -12.89 1.36
C PRO A 154 -4.61 -12.59 2.25
N TYR A 155 -4.61 -13.12 3.46
CA TYR A 155 -3.59 -12.88 4.49
C TYR A 155 -3.05 -14.18 5.12
N ARG A 156 -3.55 -15.34 4.68
CA ARG A 156 -3.07 -16.67 5.09
C ARG A 156 -2.51 -17.42 3.89
N ILE A 157 -1.42 -18.17 4.08
CA ILE A 157 -0.85 -19.04 3.04
C ILE A 157 -1.93 -19.97 2.44
N SER A 158 -2.77 -20.57 3.29
CA SER A 158 -3.85 -21.46 2.86
C SER A 158 -4.90 -20.79 1.95
N GLN A 159 -5.05 -19.46 2.01
CA GLN A 159 -5.98 -18.73 1.14
C GLN A 159 -5.39 -18.55 -0.27
N PHE A 160 -4.06 -18.49 -0.40
CA PHE A 160 -3.39 -18.48 -1.70
C PHE A 160 -3.35 -19.89 -2.33
N GLU A 161 -3.25 -20.94 -1.52
CA GLU A 161 -3.17 -22.33 -1.99
C GLU A 161 -4.54 -22.93 -2.35
N ASN A 162 -5.63 -22.42 -1.76
CA ASN A 162 -6.99 -22.92 -1.99
C ASN A 162 -7.74 -22.04 -3.00
N ILE A 163 -7.54 -22.30 -4.30
CA ILE A 163 -8.24 -21.60 -5.38
C ILE A 163 -9.76 -21.83 -5.33
N ASP A 164 -10.20 -23.03 -4.91
CA ASP A 164 -11.63 -23.39 -4.92
C ASP A 164 -12.46 -22.42 -4.07
N LEU A 165 -11.90 -21.91 -2.98
CA LEU A 165 -12.51 -20.88 -2.14
C LEU A 165 -12.99 -19.65 -2.94
N TRP A 166 -12.16 -19.18 -3.87
CA TRP A 166 -12.41 -18.00 -4.68
C TRP A 166 -13.36 -18.29 -5.85
N VAL A 167 -13.27 -19.50 -6.39
CA VAL A 167 -14.17 -19.97 -7.45
C VAL A 167 -15.59 -20.14 -6.90
N GLU A 168 -15.74 -20.71 -5.71
CA GLU A 168 -17.03 -20.84 -5.02
C GLU A 168 -17.66 -19.47 -4.72
N ALA A 169 -16.83 -18.44 -4.48
CA ALA A 169 -17.29 -17.07 -4.27
C ALA A 169 -17.73 -16.35 -5.56
N GLY A 170 -17.39 -16.87 -6.74
CA GLY A 170 -17.83 -16.33 -8.03
C GLY A 170 -16.70 -15.97 -9.00
N MET A 171 -15.42 -16.08 -8.60
CA MET A 171 -14.33 -15.88 -9.56
C MET A 171 -14.25 -17.02 -10.59
N SER A 172 -13.87 -16.69 -11.82
CA SER A 172 -13.38 -17.74 -12.73
C SER A 172 -12.05 -18.29 -12.20
N GLN A 173 -11.69 -19.53 -12.56
CA GLN A 173 -10.41 -20.09 -12.14
C GLN A 173 -9.21 -19.28 -12.67
N GLU A 174 -9.36 -18.67 -13.85
CA GLU A 174 -8.35 -17.76 -14.42
C GLU A 174 -8.23 -16.48 -13.60
N ALA A 175 -9.36 -15.82 -13.31
CA ALA A 175 -9.38 -14.59 -12.51
C ALA A 175 -8.82 -14.83 -11.09
N ALA A 176 -9.16 -15.94 -10.45
CA ALA A 176 -8.62 -16.29 -9.14
C ALA A 176 -7.09 -16.47 -9.16
N ARG A 177 -6.55 -17.15 -10.19
CA ARG A 177 -5.10 -17.33 -10.34
C ARG A 177 -4.36 -16.03 -10.60
N ASP A 178 -4.94 -15.19 -11.45
CA ASP A 178 -4.38 -13.87 -11.78
C ASP A 178 -4.36 -12.96 -10.54
N TYR A 179 -5.50 -12.84 -9.86
CA TYR A 179 -5.66 -12.09 -8.62
C TYR A 179 -4.69 -12.52 -7.50
N LEU A 180 -4.70 -13.81 -7.14
CA LEU A 180 -3.84 -14.33 -6.08
C LEU A 180 -2.37 -14.30 -6.48
N GLY A 181 -2.06 -14.58 -7.75
CA GLY A 181 -0.70 -14.56 -8.28
C GLY A 181 -0.08 -13.18 -8.22
N ALA A 182 -0.83 -12.13 -8.56
CA ALA A 182 -0.34 -10.74 -8.48
C ALA A 182 -0.06 -10.30 -7.04
N ILE A 183 -0.94 -10.64 -6.09
CA ILE A 183 -0.74 -10.36 -4.67
C ILE A 183 0.47 -11.15 -4.14
N GLU A 184 0.54 -12.44 -4.44
CA GLU A 184 1.64 -13.30 -4.00
C GLU A 184 2.98 -12.83 -4.56
N ALA A 185 3.04 -12.47 -5.84
CA ALA A 185 4.24 -11.92 -6.47
C ALA A 185 4.68 -10.60 -5.81
N SER A 186 3.72 -9.74 -5.44
CA SER A 186 4.00 -8.50 -4.73
C SER A 186 4.56 -8.76 -3.33
N LEU A 187 3.92 -9.65 -2.56
CA LEU A 187 4.34 -10.02 -1.20
C LEU A 187 5.69 -10.75 -1.16
N LYS A 188 6.01 -11.54 -2.19
CA LYS A 188 7.29 -12.26 -2.31
C LYS A 188 8.38 -11.44 -2.97
N SER A 189 8.10 -10.21 -3.41
CA SER A 189 9.09 -9.39 -4.09
C SER A 189 10.27 -9.09 -3.17
N PRO A 190 11.52 -9.35 -3.61
CA PRO A 190 12.72 -9.02 -2.82
C PRO A 190 12.95 -7.50 -2.70
N ASN A 191 12.18 -6.70 -3.44
CA ASN A 191 12.23 -5.24 -3.43
C ASN A 191 10.95 -4.62 -2.85
N MET A 192 10.18 -5.40 -2.07
CA MET A 192 8.98 -4.90 -1.41
C MET A 192 9.31 -3.78 -0.43
N VAL A 193 8.51 -2.71 -0.45
CA VAL A 193 8.61 -1.56 0.44
C VAL A 193 7.58 -1.70 1.54
N LEU A 194 7.99 -1.46 2.79
CA LEU A 194 7.12 -1.39 3.96
C LEU A 194 6.94 0.06 4.38
N ASP A 195 5.87 0.34 5.13
CA ASP A 195 5.67 1.64 5.77
C ASP A 195 6.85 2.07 6.63
N LEU A 196 6.94 3.38 6.86
CA LEU A 196 7.82 3.95 7.86
C LEU A 196 7.36 3.48 9.26
N ARG A 197 8.07 2.51 9.83
CA ARG A 197 7.74 1.88 11.11
C ARG A 197 8.46 2.55 12.27
N VAL A 198 7.99 3.75 12.61
CA VAL A 198 8.48 4.53 13.74
C VAL A 198 7.34 5.13 14.57
N PRO A 199 7.56 5.46 15.86
CA PRO A 199 6.55 6.10 16.68
C PRO A 199 6.05 7.40 16.06
N GLN A 200 4.74 7.61 16.10
CA GLN A 200 4.04 8.75 15.50
C GLN A 200 4.21 8.89 13.97
N ASN A 201 4.41 7.78 13.24
CA ASN A 201 4.46 7.77 11.77
C ASN A 201 3.30 8.53 11.10
N ALA A 202 2.09 8.51 11.68
CA ALA A 202 0.96 9.27 11.17
C ALA A 202 1.25 10.78 11.04
N ARG A 203 2.07 11.38 11.91
CA ARG A 203 2.49 12.79 11.76
C ARG A 203 3.40 13.00 10.55
N TYR A 204 4.25 12.03 10.23
CA TYR A 204 5.13 12.10 9.07
C TYR A 204 4.34 11.96 7.76
N GLN A 205 3.51 10.91 7.65
CA GLN A 205 2.80 10.59 6.42
C GLN A 205 1.50 11.40 6.31
N GLN A 206 0.56 11.20 7.22
CA GLN A 206 -0.82 11.72 7.10
C GLN A 206 -0.96 13.21 7.44
N VAL A 207 0.03 13.82 8.09
CA VAL A 207 0.02 15.26 8.39
C VAL A 207 0.99 15.98 7.47
N VAL A 208 2.30 15.75 7.60
CA VAL A 208 3.31 16.53 6.85
C VAL A 208 3.30 16.21 5.36
N LEU A 209 3.40 14.93 4.98
CA LEU A 209 3.48 14.53 3.57
C LEU A 209 2.18 14.81 2.83
N ASP A 210 1.04 14.35 3.35
CA ASP A 210 -0.26 14.52 2.69
C ASP A 210 -0.64 15.99 2.52
N THR A 211 -0.38 16.85 3.52
CA THR A 211 -0.61 18.29 3.40
C THR A 211 0.25 18.90 2.29
N ALA A 212 1.56 18.63 2.30
CA ALA A 212 2.47 19.21 1.31
C ALA A 212 2.16 18.74 -0.12
N ILE A 213 1.79 17.47 -0.31
CA ILE A 213 1.36 16.93 -1.60
C ILE A 213 0.05 17.60 -2.03
N SER A 214 -0.94 17.72 -1.15
CA SER A 214 -2.23 18.35 -1.48
C SER A 214 -2.04 19.79 -1.96
N GLN A 215 -1.21 20.57 -1.25
CA GLN A 215 -0.89 21.95 -1.63
C GLN A 215 -0.11 22.04 -2.96
N PHE A 216 0.79 21.08 -3.22
CA PHE A 216 1.50 20.99 -4.48
C PHE A 216 0.58 20.73 -5.67
N LEU A 217 -0.36 19.79 -5.51
CA LEU A 217 -1.34 19.44 -6.53
C LEU A 217 -2.35 20.57 -6.77
N ALA A 218 -2.72 21.30 -5.71
CA ALA A 218 -3.51 22.54 -5.81
C ALA A 218 -2.74 23.72 -6.45
N GLY A 219 -1.43 23.59 -6.67
CA GLY A 219 -0.59 24.63 -7.26
C GLY A 219 -0.16 25.74 -6.28
N GLU A 220 -0.36 25.53 -4.98
CA GLU A 220 0.04 26.48 -3.93
C GLU A 220 1.55 26.46 -3.67
N LEU A 221 2.19 25.30 -3.88
CA LEU A 221 3.62 25.11 -3.70
C LEU A 221 4.30 24.75 -5.03
N THR A 222 5.53 25.23 -5.23
CA THR A 222 6.44 24.65 -6.23
C THR A 222 6.98 23.32 -5.73
N ARG A 223 7.50 22.50 -6.64
CA ARG A 223 8.15 21.23 -6.31
C ARG A 223 9.22 21.40 -5.22
N GLU A 224 10.08 22.40 -5.34
CA GLU A 224 11.14 22.68 -4.38
C GLU A 224 10.58 23.08 -3.01
N GLN A 225 9.51 23.87 -2.98
CA GLN A 225 8.84 24.25 -1.73
C GLN A 225 8.18 23.04 -1.07
N THR A 226 7.54 22.16 -1.84
CA THR A 226 6.95 20.92 -1.34
C THR A 226 8.00 20.01 -0.72
N MET A 227 9.11 19.77 -1.42
CA MET A 227 10.22 18.96 -0.90
C MET A 227 10.79 19.56 0.39
N LYS A 228 10.97 20.89 0.43
CA LYS A 228 11.45 21.60 1.62
C LYS A 228 10.47 21.47 2.78
N GLN A 229 9.17 21.67 2.55
CA GLN A 229 8.15 21.57 3.59
C GLN A 229 8.11 20.16 4.21
N ILE A 230 8.19 19.12 3.38
CA ILE A 230 8.23 17.74 3.87
C ILE A 230 9.51 17.50 4.67
N TYR A 231 10.66 17.96 4.16
CA TYR A 231 11.93 17.81 4.83
C TYR A 231 11.91 18.45 6.22
N ASP A 232 11.55 19.73 6.29
CA ASP A 232 11.56 20.50 7.53
C ASP A 232 10.56 19.91 8.54
N GLY A 233 9.35 19.56 8.10
CA GLY A 233 8.34 18.97 8.98
C GLY A 233 8.73 17.60 9.53
N TRP A 234 9.37 16.76 8.71
CA TRP A 234 9.90 15.48 9.19
C TRP A 234 11.06 15.66 10.18
N GLU A 235 11.98 16.61 9.90
CA GLU A 235 13.08 16.91 10.82
C GLU A 235 12.57 17.48 12.14
N GLU A 236 11.56 18.34 12.13
CA GLU A 236 10.91 18.87 13.35
C GLU A 236 10.36 17.74 14.22
N ILE A 237 9.59 16.81 13.63
CA ILE A 237 9.05 15.66 14.36
C ILE A 237 10.17 14.76 14.88
N THR A 238 11.20 14.50 14.06
CA THR A 238 12.33 13.65 14.47
C THR A 238 13.12 14.25 15.62
N GLU A 239 13.34 15.56 15.63
CA GLU A 239 14.03 16.24 16.74
C GLU A 239 13.17 16.32 17.99
N GLU A 240 11.87 16.60 17.86
CA GLU A 240 10.92 16.59 18.98
C GLU A 240 10.87 15.22 19.69
N LEU A 241 10.83 14.13 18.91
CA LEU A 241 10.73 12.77 19.44
C LEU A 241 12.08 12.14 19.79
N GLY A 242 13.18 12.81 19.45
CA GLY A 242 14.54 12.33 19.63
C GLY A 242 15.03 11.43 18.49
N ARG A 243 16.00 11.93 17.72
CA ARG A 243 16.53 11.25 16.54
C ARG A 243 17.06 9.84 16.80
N GLU A 244 17.82 9.64 17.88
CA GLU A 244 18.36 8.31 18.19
C GLU A 244 17.25 7.34 18.61
N ALA A 245 16.24 7.80 19.35
CA ALA A 245 15.09 6.96 19.71
C ALA A 245 14.29 6.53 18.48
N GLN A 246 14.07 7.46 17.54
CA GLN A 246 13.43 7.17 16.25
C GLN A 246 14.24 6.16 15.43
N ARG A 247 15.57 6.33 15.38
CA ARG A 247 16.48 5.41 14.70
C ARG A 247 16.47 4.02 15.34
N GLU A 248 16.53 3.94 16.66
CA GLU A 248 16.48 2.68 17.40
C GLU A 248 15.15 1.96 17.18
N ALA A 249 14.02 2.68 17.26
CA ALA A 249 12.70 2.12 16.99
C ALA A 249 12.59 1.57 15.56
N TYR A 250 13.09 2.31 14.57
CA TYR A 250 13.13 1.84 13.18
C TYR A 250 13.94 0.56 13.04
N LEU A 251 15.17 0.52 13.58
CA LEU A 251 16.03 -0.65 13.50
C LEU A 251 15.42 -1.87 14.21
N ASN A 252 14.83 -1.67 15.40
CA ASN A 252 14.13 -2.72 16.12
C ASN A 252 12.94 -3.27 15.32
N SER A 253 12.25 -2.41 14.55
CA SER A 253 11.17 -2.85 13.67
C SER A 253 11.67 -3.76 12.53
N LEU A 254 12.91 -3.59 12.07
CA LEU A 254 13.47 -4.42 11.00
C LEU A 254 13.76 -5.85 11.46
N GLY A 255 13.78 -6.12 12.77
CA GLY A 255 14.09 -7.46 13.30
C GLY A 255 15.49 -7.95 12.95
N VAL A 256 16.40 -7.02 12.60
CA VAL A 256 17.78 -7.35 12.24
C VAL A 256 18.58 -7.50 13.52
N GLU A 257 18.94 -8.74 13.86
CA GLU A 257 19.96 -8.99 14.88
C GLU A 257 21.29 -8.42 14.38
N ARG A 258 21.95 -7.62 15.23
CA ARG A 258 23.26 -7.01 14.93
C ARG A 258 24.40 -7.94 15.29
#